data_AF-A0A6N9V316-F1
#
_entry.id   AF-A0A6N9V316-F1
#
_cell.length_a   1.000
_cell.length_b   1.000
_cell.length_c   1.000
_cell.angle_alpha   90.00
_cell.angle_beta   90.00
_cell.angle_gamma   90.00
#
_symmetry.space_group_name_H-M   'P 1'
#
loop_
_entity.id
_entity.type
_entity.pdbx_description
1 polymer ?
#
loop_
_entity_poly.entity_id
_entity_poly.type
_entity_poly.pdbx_seq_one_letter_code
_entity_poly.pdbx_strand_id
1 'polypeptide(L)' 'RCWVGGDNYGMGLNAGHYIGELLKDKKNAKVVELSGPDNLELTKQRTQGFDDALKNYPNIKKVARQQAEFTV' A
#
# COMPACT_ATOMS: atom_id res chain seq x y z
N ARG A 1 2.82 20.68 -22.95
CA ARG A 1 1.77 19.75 -22.46
C ARG A 1 1.73 19.83 -20.94
N CYS A 2 0.54 19.99 -20.35
CA CYS A 2 0.31 19.96 -18.90
C CYS A 2 -0.54 18.72 -18.60
N TRP A 3 -0.22 17.99 -17.53
CA TRP A 3 -0.96 16.81 -17.10
C TRP A 3 -1.47 17.04 -15.67
N VAL A 4 -2.75 16.79 -15.46
CA VAL A 4 -3.41 16.85 -14.15
C VAL A 4 -4.00 15.48 -13.88
N GLY A 5 -3.59 14.86 -12.79
CA GLY A 5 -4.08 13.55 -12.38
C GLY A 5 -3.70 13.24 -10.93
N GLY A 6 -4.21 12.13 -10.42
CA GLY A 6 -4.00 11.73 -9.04
C GLY A 6 -2.58 11.25 -8.76
N ASP A 7 -2.04 11.63 -7.60
CA ASP A 7 -0.78 11.08 -7.06
C ASP A 7 -1.02 9.70 -6.43
N ASN A 8 -1.09 8.67 -7.27
CA ASN A 8 -1.38 7.32 -6.81
C ASN A 8 -0.24 6.73 -5.96
N TYR A 9 1.01 7.15 -6.19
CA TYR A 9 2.14 6.75 -5.35
C TYR A 9 2.01 7.37 -3.95
N GLY A 10 1.82 8.69 -3.87
CA GLY A 10 1.65 9.39 -2.59
C GLY A 10 0.44 8.90 -1.81
N MET A 11 -0.65 8.51 -2.48
CA MET A 11 -1.78 7.84 -1.83
C MET A 11 -1.36 6.54 -1.13
N GLY A 12 -0.58 5.69 -1.81
CA GLY A 12 -0.04 4.46 -1.23
C GLY A 12 0.91 4.73 -0.07
N LEU A 13 1.81 5.71 -0.24
CA LEU A 13 2.79 6.13 0.76
C LEU A 13 2.09 6.59 2.05
N ASN A 14 1.08 7.45 1.92
CA ASN A 14 0.29 7.94 3.05
C ASN A 14 -0.46 6.82 3.76
N ALA A 15 -1.04 5.87 3.02
CA ALA A 15 -1.70 4.70 3.62
C ALA A 15 -0.71 3.83 4.40
N GLY A 16 0.50 3.62 3.86
CA GLY A 16 1.54 2.84 4.54
C GLY A 16 2.05 3.53 5.80
N HIS A 17 2.23 4.86 5.79
CA HIS A 17 2.58 5.62 6.98
C HIS A 17 1.48 5.56 8.05
N TYR A 18 0.22 5.71 7.65
CA TYR A 18 -0.89 5.60 8.59
C TYR A 18 -0.92 4.24 9.30
N ILE A 19 -0.79 3.14 8.54
CA ILE A 19 -0.71 1.79 9.11
C ILE A 19 0.56 1.61 9.97
N GLY A 20 1.68 2.16 9.51
CA GLY A 20 2.95 2.20 10.23
C GLY A 20 2.82 2.81 11.62
N GLU A 21 2.30 4.03 11.69
CA GLU A 21 2.09 4.75 12.94
C GLU A 21 1.07 4.05 13.85
N LEU A 22 0.01 3.49 13.29
CA LEU A 22 -1.01 2.78 14.07
C LEU A 22 -0.46 1.51 14.74
N LEU A 23 0.51 0.85 14.10
CA LEU A 23 1.04 -0.44 14.53
C LEU A 23 2.46 -0.38 15.11
N LYS A 24 3.10 0.79 15.20
CA LYS A 24 4.50 0.93 15.63
C LYS A 24 4.81 0.30 17.00
N ASP A 25 3.85 0.34 17.93
CA ASP A 25 4.01 -0.23 19.28
C ASP A 25 3.55 -1.70 19.38
N LYS A 26 3.07 -2.29 18.28
CA LYS A 26 2.64 -3.69 18.23
C LYS A 26 3.82 -4.58 17.84
N LYS A 27 4.13 -5.56 18.69
CA LYS A 27 5.13 -6.59 18.39
C LYS A 27 4.60 -7.54 17.31
N ASN A 28 5.47 -7.88 16.35
CA ASN A 28 5.19 -8.84 15.27
C ASN A 28 3.91 -8.51 14.47
N ALA A 29 3.71 -7.23 14.16
CA ALA A 29 2.53 -6.79 13.42
C ALA A 29 2.53 -7.37 12.01
N LYS A 30 1.35 -7.83 11.55
CA LYS A 30 1.17 -8.42 10.22
C LYS A 30 0.09 -7.66 9.48
N VAL A 31 0.35 -7.37 8.21
CA VAL A 31 -0.57 -6.64 7.33
C VAL A 31 -0.80 -7.45 6.07
N VAL A 32 -2.04 -7.45 5.59
CA VAL A 32 -2.43 -8.01 4.29
C VAL A 32 -2.93 -6.86 3.43
N GLU A 33 -2.43 -6.76 2.21
CA GLU A 33 -2.91 -5.79 1.24
C GLU A 33 -4.00 -6.41 0.36
N LEU A 34 -5.15 -5.74 0.28
CA LEU A 34 -6.18 -6.02 -0.72
C LEU A 34 -6.10 -4.93 -1.79
N SER A 35 -5.48 -5.23 -2.92
CA SER A 35 -5.22 -4.26 -3.99
C SER A 35 -6.34 -4.25 -5.03
N GLY A 36 -6.43 -3.18 -5.82
CA GLY A 36 -7.22 -3.20 -7.05
C GLY A 36 -6.59 -4.12 -8.12
N PRO A 37 -7.11 -4.07 -9.36
CA PRO A 37 -6.59 -4.87 -10.47
C PRO A 37 -5.14 -4.52 -10.85
N ASP A 38 -4.29 -5.54 -11.07
CA ASP A 38 -2.86 -5.36 -11.38
C ASP A 38 -2.60 -4.88 -12.80
N ASN A 39 -3.58 -5.00 -13.70
CA ASN A 39 -3.50 -4.44 -15.04
C ASN A 39 -3.55 -2.90 -15.06
N LEU A 40 -3.95 -2.27 -13.95
CA LEU A 40 -4.03 -0.81 -13.83
C LEU A 40 -2.73 -0.24 -13.24
N GLU A 41 -2.12 0.70 -13.97
CA GLU A 41 -0.88 1.37 -13.55
C GLU A 41 -1.04 2.10 -12.20
N LEU A 42 -2.19 2.73 -11.97
CA LEU A 42 -2.51 3.39 -10.70
C LEU A 42 -2.51 2.42 -9.50
N THR A 43 -2.89 1.16 -9.70
CA THR A 43 -2.86 0.13 -8.64
C THR A 43 -1.43 -0.19 -8.26
N LYS A 44 -0.56 -0.35 -9.27
CA LYS A 44 0.87 -0.63 -9.08
C LYS A 44 1.54 0.51 -8.32
N GLN A 45 1.24 1.76 -8.68
CA GLN A 45 1.77 2.94 -8.01
C GLN A 45 1.35 3.00 -6.53
N ARG A 46 0.08 2.71 -6.21
CA ARG A 46 -0.39 2.62 -4.82
C ARG A 46 0.30 1.51 -4.04
N THR A 47 0.44 0.32 -4.64
CA THR A 47 1.15 -0.81 -4.03
C THR A 47 2.60 -0.44 -3.73
N GLN A 48 3.29 0.20 -4.69
CA GLN A 48 4.68 0.64 -4.53
C GLN A 48 4.83 1.65 -3.39
N GLY A 49 3.98 2.67 -3.34
CA GLY A 49 4.01 3.66 -2.26
C GLY A 49 3.76 3.02 -0.89
N PHE A 50 2.80 2.11 -0.80
CA PHE A 50 2.50 1.38 0.43
C PHE A 50 3.71 0.56 0.91
N ASP A 51 4.36 -0.17 0.00
CA ASP A 51 5.54 -0.97 0.30
C ASP A 51 6.74 -0.13 0.71
N ASP A 52 6.95 1.01 0.06
CA ASP A 52 8.02 1.94 0.40
C ASP A 52 7.84 2.55 1.79
N ALA A 53 6.60 2.92 2.16
CA ALA A 53 6.32 3.43 3.49
C ALA A 53 6.57 2.36 4.57
N LEU A 54 6.13 1.11 4.36
CA LEU A 54 6.31 0.03 5.32
C LEU A 54 7.77 -0.33 5.62
N LYS A 55 8.73 -0.03 4.72
CA LYS A 55 10.16 -0.22 4.97
C LYS A 55 10.67 0.58 6.19
N ASN A 56 9.98 1.66 6.56
CA ASN A 56 10.33 2.46 7.73
C ASN A 56 9.86 1.84 9.06
N TYR A 57 9.09 0.75 9.02
CA TYR A 57 8.45 0.13 10.19
C TYR A 57 8.89 -1.34 10.32
N PRO A 58 10.09 -1.62 10.87
CA PRO A 58 10.69 -2.97 10.87
C PRO A 58 9.91 -4.00 11.71
N ASN A 59 9.02 -3.56 12.60
CA ASN A 59 8.15 -4.42 13.40
C ASN A 59 6.91 -4.92 12.62
N ILE A 60 6.67 -4.40 11.41
CA ILE A 60 5.53 -4.71 10.56
C ILE A 60 5.99 -5.58 9.40
N LYS A 61 5.28 -6.68 9.16
CA LYS A 61 5.48 -7.54 8.00
C LYS A 61 4.22 -7.54 7.14
N LYS A 62 4.35 -7.11 5.89
CA LYS A 62 3.34 -7.42 4.86
C LYS A 62 3.43 -8.91 4.55
N VAL A 63 2.40 -9.68 4.89
CA VAL A 63 2.42 -11.15 4.81
C VAL A 63 1.69 -11.72 3.61
N ALA A 64 0.80 -10.95 2.99
CA ALA A 64 0.13 -11.31 1.76
C ALA A 64 -0.33 -10.05 1.02
N ARG A 65 -0.55 -10.22 -0.28
CA ARG A 65 -1.24 -9.27 -1.15
C ARG A 65 -2.21 -10.07 -2.01
N GLN A 66 -3.45 -9.60 -2.12
CA GLN A 66 -4.46 -10.19 -2.99
C GLN A 66 -5.08 -9.11 -3.86
N GLN A 67 -5.06 -9.31 -5.18
CA GLN A 67 -5.83 -8.50 -6.11
C GLN A 67 -7.31 -8.80 -5.94
N ALA A 68 -8.10 -7.74 -5.76
CA ALA A 68 -9.53 -7.76 -5.56
C ALA A 68 -10.31 -7.75 -6.88
N GLU A 69 -10.05 -8.74 -7.74
CA GLU A 69 -10.87 -9.02 -8.94
C GLU A 69 -12.06 -9.92 -8.56
N PHE A 70 -12.87 -9.46 -7.60
CA PHE A 70 -14.03 -10.20 -7.10
C PHE A 70 -15.25 -9.94 -7.97
N THR A 71 -15.17 -10.28 -9.26
CA THR A 71 -16.35 -10.33 -10.12
C THR A 71 -16.93 -11.74 -10.10
N VAL A 72 -18.21 -11.85 -9.75
CA VAL A 72 -19.01 -13.09 -9.82
C VAL A 72 -19.63 -13.27 -11.21
#